data_AF-A0A7J3ZNK3-F1
#
_entry.id   AF-A0A7J3ZNK3-F1
#
_cell.length_a   1.000
_cell.length_b   1.000
_cell.length_c   1.000
_cell.angle_alpha   90.00
_cell.angle_beta   90.00
_cell.angle_gamma   90.00
#
_symmetry.space_group_name_H-M   'P 1'
#
loop_
_entity.id
_entity.type
_entity.pdbx_description
1 polymer ?
#
loop_
_entity_poly.entity_id
_entity_poly.type
_entity_poly.pdbx_seq_one_letter_code
_entity_poly.pdbx_strand_id
1 'polypeptide(L)'
;MATCSKCGFRIPEGAVFCPNCGAPVKRVEEHIVPSGRIGNLIRLGLLGTLLSFSITYLIVSLAGSIELYFMPSFLSALVVIYFSRTKNLKDAIIVAAAVYLFTEAIFNGLFLGTLLAMRQSIDSYYAEYYRNYVPTVVDVLMYSISPITAIIAGYIGSKIAPKGREEVYGYPGESGIGPTLSCNVRVKDAFKKFKLILSALNTS
;
A
#
# COMPACT_ATOMS: atom_id res chain seq x y z
N MET A 1 -17.75 1.21 -31.72
CA MET A 1 -18.56 1.95 -32.72
C MET A 1 -19.57 2.87 -32.03
N ALA A 2 -19.18 4.11 -31.78
CA ALA A 2 -20.06 5.13 -31.24
C ALA A 2 -20.86 5.82 -32.36
N THR A 3 -22.14 6.12 -32.11
CA THR A 3 -22.99 6.92 -32.99
C THR A 3 -23.14 8.34 -32.45
N CYS A 4 -23.14 9.33 -33.34
CA CYS A 4 -23.33 10.71 -32.94
C CYS A 4 -24.74 10.91 -32.34
N SER A 5 -24.82 11.49 -31.14
CA SER A 5 -26.09 11.82 -30.49
C SER A 5 -26.90 12.89 -31.23
N LYS A 6 -26.25 13.70 -32.08
CA LYS A 6 -26.90 14.81 -32.81
C LYS A 6 -27.44 14.40 -34.18
N CYS A 7 -26.74 13.52 -34.90
CA CYS A 7 -27.12 13.17 -36.29
C CYS A 7 -27.21 11.67 -36.57
N GLY A 8 -26.97 10.81 -35.58
CA GLY A 8 -27.01 9.35 -35.76
C GLY A 8 -25.90 8.76 -36.62
N PHE A 9 -24.98 9.59 -37.15
CA PHE A 9 -23.89 9.13 -38.01
C PHE A 9 -22.90 8.25 -37.23
N ARG A 10 -22.43 7.16 -37.85
CA ARG A 10 -21.44 6.26 -37.28
C ARG A 10 -20.07 6.92 -37.27
N ILE A 11 -19.48 7.04 -36.09
CA ILE A 11 -18.23 7.77 -35.91
C ILE A 11 -17.06 6.77 -35.97
N PRO A 12 -16.05 7.02 -36.82
CA PRO A 12 -14.84 6.19 -36.83
C PRO A 12 -14.07 6.35 -35.50
N GLU A 13 -13.44 5.26 -35.06
CA GLU A 13 -12.67 5.23 -33.81
C GLU A 13 -11.57 6.32 -33.86
N GLY A 14 -11.52 7.21 -32.88
CA GLY A 14 -10.53 8.30 -32.81
C GLY A 14 -10.93 9.66 -33.38
N ALA A 15 -12.17 9.87 -33.84
CA ALA A 15 -12.65 11.21 -34.23
C ALA A 15 -12.99 12.09 -33.02
N VAL A 16 -12.58 13.37 -33.02
CA VAL A 16 -12.87 14.36 -31.96
C VAL A 16 -14.19 15.08 -32.22
N PHE A 17 -14.51 15.28 -33.50
CA PHE A 17 -15.75 15.88 -33.98
C PHE A 17 -16.43 14.94 -34.96
N CYS A 18 -17.76 14.98 -35.00
CA CYS A 18 -18.51 14.24 -36.00
C CYS A 18 -18.24 14.84 -37.40
N PRO A 19 -17.77 14.04 -38.38
CA PRO A 19 -17.47 14.56 -39.73
C PRO A 19 -18.71 15.02 -40.50
N ASN A 20 -19.91 14.63 -40.06
CA ASN A 20 -21.16 14.98 -40.73
C ASN A 20 -21.77 16.28 -40.15
N CYS A 21 -21.87 16.41 -38.82
CA CYS A 21 -22.59 17.54 -38.19
C CYS A 21 -21.70 18.50 -37.40
N GLY A 22 -20.40 18.24 -37.33
CA GLY A 22 -19.44 19.04 -36.55
C GLY A 22 -19.62 18.96 -35.03
N ALA A 23 -20.56 18.15 -34.52
CA ALA A 23 -20.79 18.04 -33.09
C ALA A 23 -19.58 17.41 -32.39
N PRO A 24 -19.14 17.94 -31.23
CA PRO A 24 -18.06 17.35 -30.45
C PRO A 24 -18.50 15.98 -29.93
N VAL A 25 -17.64 14.99 -30.10
CA VAL A 25 -17.90 13.63 -29.62
C VAL A 25 -17.41 13.57 -28.19
N LYS A 26 -18.35 13.54 -27.23
CA LYS A 26 -18.03 13.36 -25.81
C LYS A 26 -17.53 11.92 -25.63
N ARG A 27 -16.22 11.72 -25.74
CA ARG A 27 -15.60 10.44 -25.38
C ARG A 27 -15.86 10.22 -23.90
N VAL A 28 -16.47 9.09 -23.56
CA VAL A 28 -16.29 8.55 -22.22
C VAL A 28 -14.86 8.03 -22.25
N GLU A 29 -13.92 8.90 -21.87
CA GLU A 29 -12.53 8.50 -21.73
C GLU A 29 -12.49 7.34 -20.76
N GLU A 30 -12.09 6.18 -21.27
CA GLU A 30 -11.75 5.05 -20.44
C GLU A 30 -10.63 5.52 -19.53
N HIS A 31 -10.95 5.61 -18.25
CA HIS A 31 -10.21 6.36 -17.24
C HIS A 31 -8.89 5.63 -16.96
N ILE A 32 -7.89 5.82 -17.83
CA ILE A 32 -6.51 5.39 -17.58
C ILE A 32 -6.05 6.19 -16.36
N VAL A 33 -6.02 5.52 -15.22
CA VAL A 33 -5.70 6.15 -13.93
C VAL A 33 -4.29 6.76 -14.05
N PRO A 34 -4.11 8.07 -13.78
CA PRO A 34 -2.80 8.70 -13.91
C PRO A 34 -1.81 8.05 -12.96
N SER A 35 -0.79 7.42 -13.53
CA SER A 35 0.25 6.62 -12.89
C SER A 35 1.02 7.35 -11.78
N GLY A 36 1.01 8.69 -11.78
CA GLY A 36 1.68 9.50 -10.75
C GLY A 36 1.04 9.40 -9.36
N ARG A 37 -0.28 9.27 -9.26
CA ARG A 37 -0.98 9.26 -7.95
C ARG A 37 -0.86 7.91 -7.26
N ILE A 38 -1.05 6.83 -8.02
CA ILE A 38 -0.86 5.46 -7.53
C ILE A 38 0.61 5.22 -7.16
N GLY A 39 1.56 5.75 -7.93
CA GLY A 39 2.99 5.61 -7.64
C GLY A 39 3.38 6.15 -6.26
N ASN A 40 2.81 7.26 -5.83
CA ASN A 40 3.08 7.82 -4.49
C ASN A 40 2.47 6.96 -3.37
N LEU A 41 1.27 6.40 -3.58
CA LEU A 41 0.64 5.46 -2.63
C LEU A 41 1.47 4.16 -2.51
N ILE A 42 2.00 3.66 -3.63
CA ILE A 42 2.89 2.50 -3.66
C ILE A 42 4.20 2.80 -2.91
N ARG A 43 4.80 3.98 -3.10
CA ARG A 43 6.01 4.40 -2.35
C ARG A 43 5.76 4.46 -0.85
N LEU A 44 4.58 4.92 -0.41
CA LEU A 44 4.17 4.85 0.99
C LEU A 44 4.09 3.41 1.49
N GLY A 45 3.56 2.50 0.67
CA GLY A 45 3.56 1.06 0.96
C GLY A 45 4.96 0.49 1.17
N LEU A 46 5.91 0.86 0.30
CA LEU A 46 7.31 0.45 0.41
C LEU A 46 8.00 0.99 1.68
N LEU A 47 7.69 2.22 2.09
CA LEU A 47 8.17 2.75 3.38
C LEU A 47 7.58 1.96 4.55
N GLY A 48 6.34 1.52 4.44
CA GLY A 48 5.69 0.68 5.44
C GLY A 48 6.32 -0.70 5.57
N THR A 49 6.81 -1.32 4.49
CA THR A 49 7.47 -2.62 4.62
C THR A 49 8.77 -2.52 5.38
N LEU A 50 9.60 -1.52 5.07
CA LEU A 50 10.82 -1.24 5.82
C LEU A 50 10.53 -0.99 7.30
N LEU A 51 9.44 -0.25 7.58
CA LEU A 51 8.99 -0.03 8.95
C LEU A 51 8.57 -1.34 9.63
N SER A 52 7.84 -2.21 8.94
CA SER A 52 7.41 -3.52 9.45
C SER A 52 8.61 -4.37 9.85
N PHE A 53 9.61 -4.53 8.97
CA PHE A 53 10.82 -5.28 9.27
C PHE A 53 11.60 -4.65 10.44
N SER A 54 11.67 -3.32 10.50
CA SER A 54 12.33 -2.63 11.62
C SER A 54 11.62 -2.87 12.95
N ILE A 55 10.29 -2.87 12.95
CA ILE A 55 9.46 -3.16 14.13
C ILE A 55 9.65 -4.62 14.55
N THR A 56 9.59 -5.57 13.60
CA THR A 56 9.81 -7.00 13.87
C THR A 56 11.19 -7.22 14.49
N TYR A 57 12.25 -6.65 13.92
CA TYR A 57 13.61 -6.78 14.43
C TYR A 57 13.73 -6.20 15.85
N LEU A 58 13.13 -5.04 16.09
CA LEU A 58 13.14 -4.38 17.39
C LEU A 58 12.38 -5.20 18.47
N ILE A 59 11.22 -5.76 18.12
CA ILE A 59 10.44 -6.63 19.03
C ILE A 59 11.23 -7.89 19.40
N VAL A 60 11.82 -8.57 18.41
CA VAL A 60 12.64 -9.77 18.66
C VAL A 60 13.82 -9.45 19.56
N SER A 61 14.47 -8.30 19.33
CA SER A 61 15.62 -7.84 20.12
C SER A 61 15.27 -7.48 21.57
N LEU A 62 14.11 -6.86 21.82
CA LEU A 62 13.70 -6.43 23.17
C LEU A 62 12.95 -7.50 23.97
N ALA A 63 12.10 -8.29 23.31
CA ALA A 63 11.06 -9.07 23.99
C ALA A 63 11.30 -10.59 23.99
N GLY A 64 12.38 -11.07 23.34
CA GLY A 64 12.91 -12.43 23.50
C GLY A 64 12.06 -13.60 23.01
N SER A 65 10.73 -13.51 22.88
CA SER A 65 9.88 -14.66 22.50
C SER A 65 8.38 -14.37 22.37
N ILE A 66 7.92 -13.11 22.30
CA ILE A 66 6.47 -12.87 22.12
C ILE A 66 6.11 -13.03 20.64
N GLU A 67 5.56 -14.20 20.28
CA GLU A 67 5.06 -14.56 18.95
C GLU A 67 3.79 -13.78 18.56
N LEU A 68 3.84 -12.45 18.53
CA LEU A 68 2.81 -11.66 17.84
C LEU A 68 3.21 -11.49 16.38
N TYR A 69 3.30 -12.59 15.62
CA TYR A 69 3.58 -12.57 14.17
C TYR A 69 2.53 -11.75 13.39
N PHE A 70 1.37 -11.53 13.99
CA PHE A 70 0.22 -10.87 13.38
C PHE A 70 0.24 -9.32 13.45
N MET A 71 0.94 -8.74 14.41
CA MET A 71 0.91 -7.29 14.67
C MET A 71 1.84 -6.41 13.82
N PRO A 72 3.05 -6.83 13.38
CA PRO A 72 4.03 -5.91 12.82
C PRO A 72 3.55 -5.21 11.55
N SER A 73 2.96 -5.97 10.61
CA SER A 73 2.46 -5.44 9.33
C SER A 73 1.19 -4.62 9.52
N PHE A 74 0.31 -5.05 10.42
CA PHE A 74 -0.90 -4.32 10.78
C PHE A 74 -0.57 -2.96 11.40
N LEU A 75 0.34 -2.96 12.39
CA LEU A 75 0.79 -1.77 13.09
C LEU A 75 1.55 -0.84 12.14
N SER A 76 2.42 -1.38 11.29
CA SER A 76 3.11 -0.61 10.26
C SER A 76 2.11 0.09 9.32
N ALA A 77 1.13 -0.65 8.79
CA ALA A 77 0.11 -0.08 7.91
C ALA A 77 -0.68 1.04 8.61
N LEU A 78 -1.07 0.86 9.88
CA LEU A 78 -1.73 1.90 10.66
C LEU A 78 -0.84 3.14 10.84
N VAL A 79 0.44 2.94 11.19
CA VAL A 79 1.40 4.05 11.37
C VAL A 79 1.56 4.82 10.07
N VAL A 80 1.74 4.14 8.94
CA VAL A 80 1.88 4.79 7.63
C VAL A 80 0.61 5.54 7.24
N ILE A 81 -0.58 4.95 7.41
CA ILE A 81 -1.85 5.60 7.09
C ILE A 81 -2.09 6.82 7.99
N TYR A 82 -1.76 6.70 9.27
CA TYR A 82 -1.85 7.79 10.25
C TYR A 82 -0.92 8.96 9.89
N PHE A 83 0.35 8.69 9.57
CA PHE A 83 1.32 9.72 9.21
C PHE A 83 1.06 10.32 7.82
N SER A 84 0.61 9.52 6.86
CA SER A 84 0.21 10.00 5.53
C SER A 84 -1.11 10.77 5.53
N ARG A 85 -1.86 10.74 6.65
CA ARG A 85 -3.14 11.43 6.82
C ARG A 85 -4.16 11.07 5.74
N THR A 86 -4.13 9.82 5.29
CA THR A 86 -4.99 9.33 4.20
C THR A 86 -6.41 9.10 4.73
N LYS A 87 -7.37 9.92 4.30
CA LYS A 87 -8.78 9.83 4.74
C LYS A 87 -9.68 9.02 3.82
N ASN A 88 -9.38 9.01 2.53
CA ASN A 88 -10.19 8.25 1.59
C ASN A 88 -9.99 6.77 1.89
N LEU A 89 -11.10 6.06 2.12
CA LEU A 89 -11.08 4.61 2.33
C LEU A 89 -10.36 3.89 1.18
N LYS A 90 -10.60 4.32 -0.06
CA LYS A 90 -9.96 3.76 -1.26
C LYS A 90 -8.44 3.88 -1.19
N ASP A 91 -7.92 5.07 -0.89
CA ASP A 91 -6.48 5.34 -0.83
C ASP A 91 -5.83 4.60 0.36
N ALA A 92 -6.50 4.56 1.52
CA ALA A 92 -6.02 3.87 2.71
C ALA A 92 -5.95 2.35 2.53
N ILE A 93 -6.94 1.76 1.86
CA ILE A 93 -6.95 0.33 1.51
C ILE A 93 -5.81 0.02 0.54
N ILE A 94 -5.56 0.87 -0.47
CA ILE A 94 -4.46 0.67 -1.42
C ILE A 94 -3.10 0.68 -0.68
N VAL A 95 -2.90 1.62 0.24
CA VAL A 95 -1.67 1.69 1.05
C VAL A 95 -1.53 0.46 1.93
N ALA A 96 -2.58 0.05 2.66
CA ALA A 96 -2.54 -1.15 3.50
C ALA A 96 -2.24 -2.43 2.70
N ALA A 97 -2.94 -2.62 1.58
CA ALA A 97 -2.72 -3.74 0.69
C ALA A 97 -1.29 -3.76 0.13
N ALA A 98 -0.75 -2.59 -0.25
CA ALA A 98 0.63 -2.49 -0.70
C ALA A 98 1.63 -2.92 0.39
N VAL A 99 1.49 -2.42 1.62
CA VAL A 99 2.37 -2.81 2.75
C VAL A 99 2.35 -4.32 2.96
N TYR A 100 1.17 -4.93 3.00
CA TYR A 100 1.03 -6.37 3.20
C TYR A 100 1.63 -7.18 2.06
N LEU A 101 1.26 -6.88 0.81
CA LEU A 101 1.76 -7.60 -0.37
C LEU A 101 3.28 -7.52 -0.49
N PHE A 102 3.85 -6.33 -0.28
CA PHE A 102 5.30 -6.17 -0.34
C PHE A 102 5.99 -6.89 0.83
N THR A 103 5.40 -6.89 2.03
CA THR A 103 6.00 -7.57 3.19
C THR A 103 6.05 -9.08 2.97
N GLU A 104 4.93 -9.67 2.52
CA GLU A 104 4.85 -11.09 2.16
C GLU A 104 5.81 -11.45 1.01
N ALA A 105 5.87 -10.63 -0.04
CA ALA A 105 6.76 -10.88 -1.17
C ALA A 105 8.24 -10.85 -0.74
N ILE A 106 8.63 -9.86 0.06
CA ILE A 106 10.00 -9.73 0.55
C ILE A 106 10.36 -10.87 1.51
N PHE A 107 9.46 -11.19 2.44
CA PHE A 107 9.70 -12.26 3.42
C PHE A 107 9.86 -13.62 2.73
N ASN A 108 8.91 -14.00 1.88
CA ASN A 108 8.97 -15.26 1.14
C ASN A 108 10.19 -15.31 0.21
N GLY A 109 10.48 -14.21 -0.48
CA GLY A 109 11.67 -14.12 -1.35
C GLY A 109 12.99 -14.27 -0.58
N LEU A 110 13.13 -13.61 0.57
CA LEU A 110 14.33 -13.72 1.41
C LEU A 110 14.46 -15.11 2.03
N PHE A 111 13.35 -15.71 2.43
CA PHE A 111 13.27 -17.06 2.96
C PHE A 111 13.74 -18.09 1.92
N LEU A 112 13.16 -18.05 0.71
CA LEU A 112 13.58 -18.88 -0.43
C LEU A 112 15.05 -18.66 -0.78
N GLY A 113 15.49 -17.39 -0.84
CA GLY A 113 16.87 -17.03 -1.14
C GLY A 113 17.88 -17.59 -0.13
N THR A 114 17.51 -17.59 1.16
CA THR A 114 18.36 -18.14 2.23
C THR A 114 18.46 -19.67 2.13
N LEU A 115 17.35 -20.35 1.83
CA LEU A 115 17.37 -21.80 1.57
C LEU A 115 18.29 -22.16 0.39
N LEU A 116 18.19 -21.40 -0.71
CA LEU A 116 19.06 -21.57 -1.88
C LEU A 116 20.54 -21.35 -1.54
N ALA A 117 20.85 -20.31 -0.76
CA ALA A 117 22.21 -19.99 -0.34
C ALA A 117 22.82 -21.07 0.58
N MET A 118 22.01 -21.63 1.50
CA MET A 118 22.41 -22.71 2.40
C MET A 118 22.41 -24.10 1.75
N ARG A 119 22.07 -24.21 0.44
CA ARG A 119 21.92 -25.49 -0.28
C ARG A 119 20.95 -26.48 0.39
N GLN A 120 20.03 -25.99 1.20
CA GLN A 120 19.02 -26.84 1.85
C GLN A 120 17.84 -27.06 0.89
N SER A 121 17.34 -28.29 0.81
CA SER A 121 16.09 -28.56 0.09
C SER A 121 14.92 -28.12 0.95
N ILE A 122 13.86 -27.64 0.29
CA ILE A 122 12.58 -27.30 0.93
C ILE A 122 12.11 -28.47 1.81
N ASP A 123 12.28 -29.70 1.33
CA ASP A 123 11.90 -30.92 2.04
C ASP A 123 12.57 -31.06 3.41
N SER A 124 13.84 -30.68 3.54
CA SER A 124 14.55 -30.74 4.82
C SER A 124 14.03 -29.73 5.84
N TYR A 125 13.72 -28.50 5.41
CA TYR A 125 13.15 -27.46 6.28
C TYR A 125 11.73 -27.81 6.75
N TYR A 126 10.88 -28.28 5.85
CA TYR A 126 9.51 -28.71 6.21
C TYR A 126 9.52 -30.01 7.02
N ALA A 127 10.47 -30.93 6.78
CA ALA A 127 10.61 -32.13 7.61
C ALA A 127 11.07 -31.81 9.04
N GLU A 128 11.91 -30.78 9.23
CA GLU A 128 12.33 -30.31 10.57
C GLU A 128 11.19 -29.58 11.29
N TYR A 129 10.45 -28.70 10.59
CA TYR A 129 9.43 -27.83 11.18
C TYR A 129 8.04 -28.48 11.29
N TYR A 130 7.66 -29.35 10.35
CA TYR A 130 6.33 -29.98 10.25
C TYR A 130 6.38 -31.51 10.44
N ARG A 131 7.28 -32.05 11.28
CA ARG A 131 7.28 -33.49 11.59
C ARG A 131 5.89 -33.95 12.03
N ASN A 132 5.26 -34.81 11.24
CA ASN A 132 3.93 -35.39 11.45
C ASN A 132 2.76 -34.39 11.50
N TYR A 133 2.92 -33.19 10.93
CA TYR A 133 1.85 -32.20 10.91
C TYR A 133 0.86 -32.49 9.76
N VAL A 134 -0.34 -32.94 10.11
CA VAL A 134 -1.46 -33.05 9.16
C VAL A 134 -2.07 -31.65 9.04
N PRO A 135 -2.07 -31.00 7.85
CA PRO A 135 -2.60 -29.66 7.71
C PRO A 135 -4.06 -29.63 8.16
N THR A 136 -4.33 -28.79 9.15
CA THR A 136 -5.65 -28.64 9.74
C THR A 136 -6.39 -27.48 9.06
N VAL A 137 -7.70 -27.40 9.29
CA VAL A 137 -8.53 -26.29 8.80
C VAL A 137 -7.97 -24.93 9.25
N VAL A 138 -7.25 -24.88 10.37
CA VAL A 138 -6.66 -23.66 10.94
C VAL A 138 -5.52 -23.10 10.07
N ASP A 139 -4.71 -23.96 9.45
CA ASP A 139 -3.59 -23.51 8.59
C ASP A 139 -4.09 -22.83 7.32
N VAL A 140 -5.14 -23.40 6.73
CA VAL A 140 -5.80 -22.83 5.55
C VAL A 140 -6.47 -21.52 5.91
N LEU A 141 -7.07 -21.45 7.12
CA LEU A 141 -7.69 -20.24 7.61
C LEU A 141 -6.65 -19.12 7.81
N MET A 142 -5.49 -19.44 8.41
CA MET A 142 -4.41 -18.47 8.67
C MET A 142 -3.94 -17.75 7.41
N TYR A 143 -3.85 -18.45 6.28
CA TYR A 143 -3.46 -17.83 5.01
C TYR A 143 -4.47 -16.78 4.51
N SER A 144 -5.76 -16.98 4.82
CA SER A 144 -6.83 -16.05 4.44
C SER A 144 -6.95 -14.83 5.35
N ILE A 145 -6.36 -14.87 6.56
CA ILE A 145 -6.48 -13.79 7.53
C ILE A 145 -5.65 -12.56 7.12
N SER A 146 -4.51 -12.75 6.43
CA SER A 146 -3.64 -11.65 5.99
C SER A 146 -4.36 -10.59 5.12
N PRO A 147 -5.04 -10.95 4.01
CA PRO A 147 -5.77 -9.95 3.19
C PRO A 147 -6.96 -9.32 3.92
N ILE A 148 -7.67 -10.09 4.75
CA ILE A 148 -8.81 -9.58 5.53
C ILE A 148 -8.33 -8.49 6.49
N THR A 149 -7.18 -8.71 7.13
CA THR A 149 -6.64 -7.75 8.09
C THR A 149 -5.97 -6.54 7.45
N ALA A 150 -5.47 -6.66 6.23
CA ALA A 150 -5.09 -5.49 5.43
C ALA A 150 -6.28 -4.56 5.18
N ILE A 151 -7.45 -5.10 4.85
CA ILE A 151 -8.68 -4.31 4.65
C ILE A 151 -9.12 -3.65 5.97
N ILE A 152 -9.09 -4.41 7.07
CA ILE A 152 -9.43 -3.88 8.40
C ILE A 152 -8.44 -2.77 8.80
N ALA A 153 -7.14 -2.93 8.56
CA ALA A 153 -6.12 -1.91 8.80
C ALA A 153 -6.38 -0.64 7.99
N GLY A 154 -6.74 -0.78 6.71
CA GLY A 154 -7.13 0.34 5.85
C GLY A 154 -8.35 1.09 6.39
N TYR A 155 -9.38 0.35 6.80
CA TYR A 155 -10.60 0.92 7.37
C TYR A 155 -10.33 1.67 8.68
N ILE A 156 -9.68 1.00 9.65
CA ILE A 156 -9.36 1.59 10.96
C ILE A 156 -8.41 2.77 10.80
N GLY A 157 -7.37 2.62 9.99
CA GLY A 157 -6.37 3.67 9.73
C GLY A 157 -7.01 4.93 9.16
N SER A 158 -7.91 4.80 8.19
CA SER A 158 -8.62 5.96 7.60
C SER A 158 -9.48 6.72 8.61
N LYS A 159 -10.00 6.02 9.63
CA LYS A 159 -10.89 6.56 10.65
C LYS A 159 -10.13 7.26 11.77
N ILE A 160 -8.94 6.76 12.12
CA ILE A 160 -8.07 7.32 13.18
C ILE A 160 -7.20 8.47 12.64
N ALA A 161 -6.93 8.51 11.32
CA ALA A 161 -6.08 9.52 10.71
C ALA A 161 -6.54 10.96 11.05
N PRO A 162 -5.64 11.83 11.54
CA PRO A 162 -6.01 13.15 12.00
C PRO A 162 -6.54 14.00 10.84
N LYS A 163 -7.51 14.88 11.12
CA LYS A 163 -8.02 15.90 10.20
C LYS A 163 -6.96 16.98 9.96
N GLY A 164 -5.88 16.62 9.27
CA GLY A 164 -4.97 17.58 8.65
C GLY A 164 -5.70 18.29 7.52
N ARG A 165 -5.36 19.56 7.28
CA ARG A 165 -5.82 20.33 6.11
C ARG A 165 -5.75 19.43 4.89
N GLU A 166 -6.85 19.32 4.16
CA GLU A 166 -6.85 18.76 2.83
C GLU A 166 -5.67 19.39 2.09
N GLU A 167 -4.63 18.61 1.81
CA GLU A 167 -4.04 18.74 0.50
C GLU A 167 -5.13 18.24 -0.43
N VAL A 168 -5.95 19.20 -0.86
CA VAL A 168 -6.92 19.06 -1.92
C VAL A 168 -6.12 18.50 -3.09
N TYR A 169 -6.16 17.19 -3.28
CA TYR A 169 -5.96 16.59 -4.59
C TYR A 169 -7.20 16.94 -5.42
N GLY A 170 -7.37 18.23 -5.68
CA GLY A 170 -8.26 18.73 -6.70
C GLY A 170 -7.75 18.17 -8.00
N TYR A 171 -8.64 17.55 -8.77
CA TYR A 171 -8.38 17.26 -10.17
C TYR A 171 -7.94 18.59 -10.82
N PRO A 172 -6.68 18.74 -11.26
CA PRO A 172 -6.36 19.84 -12.12
C PRO A 172 -6.98 19.49 -13.47
N GLY A 173 -8.06 20.22 -13.81
CA GLY A 173 -8.33 20.47 -15.22
C GLY A 173 -7.06 21.00 -15.85
N GLU A 174 -6.71 20.46 -17.00
CA GLU A 174 -5.55 20.82 -17.79
C GLU A 174 -5.38 22.34 -17.91
N SER A 175 -4.26 22.86 -17.41
CA SER A 175 -3.49 23.88 -18.11
C SER A 175 -2.15 24.11 -17.42
N GLY A 176 -1.07 23.72 -18.11
CA GLY A 176 0.18 24.47 -18.14
C GLY A 176 1.06 24.49 -16.88
N ILE A 177 2.31 24.06 -17.09
CA ILE A 177 3.49 24.36 -16.27
C ILE A 177 3.51 23.61 -14.93
N GLY A 178 4.26 22.50 -14.94
CA GLY A 178 4.47 21.69 -13.74
C GLY A 178 5.13 22.48 -12.61
N PRO A 179 4.85 22.11 -11.35
CA PRO A 179 5.79 22.29 -10.27
C PRO A 179 6.59 20.99 -10.15
N THR A 180 7.91 21.12 -10.16
CA THR A 180 8.82 20.22 -9.44
C THR A 180 8.44 20.27 -7.96
N LEU A 181 7.41 19.50 -7.59
CA LEU A 181 7.02 19.32 -6.19
C LEU A 181 8.04 18.40 -5.55
N SER A 182 9.11 19.07 -5.12
CA SER A 182 10.05 18.63 -4.11
C SER A 182 9.30 17.84 -3.06
N CYS A 183 9.46 16.53 -3.14
CA CYS A 183 8.94 15.57 -2.19
C CYS A 183 9.79 15.72 -0.92
N ASN A 184 9.67 16.86 -0.25
CA ASN A 184 9.91 16.98 1.18
C ASN A 184 8.78 16.21 1.85
N VAL A 185 8.83 14.88 1.72
CA VAL A 185 8.26 14.02 2.75
C VAL A 185 8.91 14.53 4.02
N ARG A 186 8.14 15.26 4.82
CA ARG A 186 8.56 15.92 6.05
C ARG A 186 8.79 14.86 7.14
N VAL A 187 9.40 13.72 6.77
CA VAL A 187 9.91 12.67 7.63
C VAL A 187 10.85 13.29 8.63
N LYS A 188 11.69 14.28 8.24
CA LYS A 188 12.61 14.94 9.17
C LYS A 188 11.92 15.55 10.38
N ASP A 189 10.79 16.25 10.22
CA ASP A 189 10.10 16.85 11.37
C ASP A 189 9.30 15.81 12.17
N ALA A 190 8.77 14.78 11.51
CA ALA A 190 8.12 13.66 12.18
C ALA A 190 9.11 12.79 12.99
N PHE A 191 10.29 12.50 12.43
CA PHE A 191 11.39 11.80 13.11
C PHE A 191 11.99 12.65 14.23
N LYS A 192 12.02 13.99 14.10
CA LYS A 192 12.42 14.88 15.20
C LYS A 192 11.44 14.80 16.36
N LYS A 193 10.14 14.74 16.07
CA LYS A 193 9.08 14.57 17.08
C LYS A 193 9.11 13.17 17.70
N PHE A 194 9.37 12.13 16.92
CA PHE A 194 9.52 10.76 17.41
C PHE A 194 10.80 10.58 18.24
N LYS A 195 11.92 11.20 17.82
CA LYS A 195 13.17 11.25 18.60
C LYS A 195 12.99 12.00 19.92
N LEU A 196 12.20 13.08 19.94
CA LEU A 196 11.82 13.80 21.16
C LEU A 196 10.97 12.93 22.12
N ILE A 197 10.05 12.14 21.58
CA ILE A 197 9.22 11.21 22.36
C ILE A 197 10.07 10.04 22.89
N LEU A 198 10.99 9.49 22.09
CA LEU A 198 11.92 8.45 22.56
C LEU A 198 12.91 8.97 23.61
N SER A 199 13.40 10.21 23.46
CA SER A 199 14.27 10.81 24.47
C SER A 199 13.55 11.11 25.78
N ALA A 200 12.23 11.34 25.75
CA ALA A 200 11.42 11.55 26.95
C ALA A 200 11.09 10.23 27.70
N LEU A 201 11.08 9.09 26.99
CA LEU A 201 10.88 7.76 27.58
C LEU A 201 12.17 7.14 28.16
N ASN A 202 13.34 7.67 27.80
CA ASN A 202 14.64 7.19 28.28
C ASN A 202 15.16 7.99 29.51
N THR A 203 14.31 8.82 30.11
CA THR A 203 14.59 9.64 31.30
C THR A 203 13.53 9.45 32.39
N SER A 204 13.11 8.21 32.63
CA SER A 204 12.37 7.79 33.83
C SER A 204 12.92 6.46 34.33
#